data_AF-A0A8S9X5M3-F1
#
_entry.id   AF-A0A8S9X5M3-F1
#
_cell.length_a   1.000
_cell.length_b   1.000
_cell.length_c   1.000
_cell.angle_alpha   90.00
_cell.angle_beta   90.00
_cell.angle_gamma   90.00
#
_symmetry.space_group_name_H-M   'P 1'
#
loop_
_entity.id
_entity.type
_entity.pdbx_description
1 polymer ?
#
loop_
_entity_poly.entity_id
_entity_poly.type
_entity_poly.pdbx_seq_one_letter_code
_entity_poly.pdbx_strand_id
1 'polypeptide(L)'
;MSSEEVVKVLKDLPLKVQTSSLAGRKEIFTDVQSILPNPALTEQVVRGICKVLQLAVSRYRDSASQKYLLNIVTSLSQIHPDWTLKHLTPVISAIATANSSITATKSTAQQCLHVLTWSCSLVSNATPKASNEAKEEFREICNSQAVLLSSVFASCHA
;
A
#
# COMPACT_ATOMS: atom_id res chain seq x y z
N MET A 1 6.34 -22.81 -4.86
CA MET A 1 5.75 -22.10 -6.01
C MET A 1 6.83 -21.80 -7.03
N SER A 2 6.56 -22.02 -8.32
CA SER A 2 7.50 -21.76 -9.41
C SER A 2 7.51 -20.27 -9.83
N SER A 3 8.52 -19.84 -10.57
CA SER A 3 8.57 -18.48 -11.13
C SER A 3 7.40 -18.19 -12.09
N GLU A 4 6.86 -19.22 -12.75
CA GLU A 4 5.71 -19.11 -13.66
C GLU A 4 4.42 -18.76 -12.92
N GLU A 5 4.22 -19.31 -11.71
CA GLU A 5 3.06 -19.01 -10.87
C GLU A 5 3.08 -17.55 -10.40
N VAL A 6 4.26 -17.02 -10.07
CA VAL A 6 4.44 -15.59 -9.73
C VAL A 6 4.06 -14.71 -10.91
N VAL A 7 4.54 -15.02 -12.12
CA VAL A 7 4.21 -14.25 -13.33
C VAL A 7 2.71 -14.29 -13.62
N LYS A 8 2.07 -15.44 -13.46
CA LYS A 8 0.62 -15.62 -13.70
C LYS A 8 -0.23 -14.74 -12.78
N VAL A 9 0.13 -14.64 -11.50
CA VAL A 9 -0.59 -13.79 -10.53
C VAL A 9 -0.45 -12.30 -10.89
N LEU A 10 0.72 -11.89 -11.39
CA LEU A 10 1.04 -10.48 -11.61
C LEU A 10 0.57 -9.93 -12.96
N LYS A 11 0.57 -10.75 -14.03
CA LYS A 11 0.33 -10.31 -15.40
C LYS A 11 -0.95 -9.49 -15.55
N ASP A 12 -2.03 -9.96 -14.96
CA ASP A 12 -3.36 -9.34 -15.08
C ASP A 12 -3.78 -8.55 -13.84
N LEU A 13 -2.89 -8.42 -12.84
CA LEU A 13 -3.21 -7.81 -11.55
C LEU A 13 -3.77 -6.37 -11.68
N PRO A 14 -3.18 -5.47 -12.50
CA PRO A 14 -3.71 -4.12 -12.68
C PRO A 14 -5.13 -4.05 -13.28
N LEU A 15 -5.53 -5.07 -14.04
CA LEU A 15 -6.87 -5.19 -14.59
C LEU A 15 -7.82 -5.83 -13.58
N LYS A 16 -7.41 -6.96 -12.99
CA LYS A 16 -8.21 -7.73 -12.02
C LYS A 16 -8.58 -6.89 -10.80
N VAL A 17 -7.66 -6.06 -10.29
CA VAL A 17 -7.90 -5.18 -9.14
C VAL A 17 -9.04 -4.18 -9.37
N GLN A 18 -9.44 -3.93 -10.62
CA GLN A 18 -10.54 -3.02 -10.91
C GLN A 18 -11.93 -3.64 -10.69
N THR A 19 -12.00 -4.94 -10.34
CA THR A 19 -13.25 -5.66 -10.10
C THR A 19 -14.17 -4.98 -9.07
N SER A 20 -15.46 -4.96 -9.37
CA SER A 20 -16.51 -4.51 -8.46
C SER A 20 -16.88 -5.56 -7.42
N SER A 21 -16.56 -6.84 -7.65
CA SER A 21 -16.93 -7.96 -6.77
C SER A 21 -16.02 -8.04 -5.54
N LEU A 22 -16.61 -7.99 -4.35
CA LEU A 22 -15.88 -8.19 -3.08
C LEU A 22 -15.20 -9.57 -3.02
N ALA A 23 -15.88 -10.61 -3.50
CA ALA A 23 -15.32 -11.96 -3.57
C ALA A 23 -14.11 -12.00 -4.52
N GLY A 24 -14.20 -11.34 -5.67
CA GLY A 24 -13.09 -11.21 -6.61
C GLY A 24 -11.89 -10.47 -6.00
N ARG A 25 -12.13 -9.36 -5.27
CA ARG A 25 -11.07 -8.64 -4.54
C ARG A 25 -10.37 -9.54 -3.53
N LYS A 26 -11.14 -10.31 -2.75
CA LYS A 26 -10.59 -11.25 -1.76
C LYS A 26 -9.67 -12.27 -2.42
N GLU A 27 -10.11 -12.90 -3.50
CA GLU A 27 -9.32 -13.88 -4.26
C GLU A 27 -8.02 -13.26 -4.77
N ILE A 28 -8.10 -12.10 -5.42
CA ILE A 28 -6.93 -11.38 -5.95
C ILE A 28 -5.87 -11.13 -4.86
N PHE A 29 -6.27 -10.58 -3.70
CA PHE A 29 -5.29 -10.30 -2.64
C PHE A 29 -4.83 -11.55 -1.91
N THR A 30 -5.63 -12.62 -1.90
CA THR A 30 -5.17 -13.93 -1.38
C THR A 30 -4.06 -14.49 -2.28
N ASP A 31 -4.24 -14.43 -3.61
CA ASP A 31 -3.24 -14.86 -4.59
C ASP A 31 -1.97 -14.03 -4.47
N VAL A 32 -2.08 -12.69 -4.40
CA VAL A 32 -0.92 -11.81 -4.20
C VAL A 32 -0.21 -12.12 -2.89
N GLN A 33 -0.94 -12.39 -1.80
CA GLN A 33 -0.33 -12.70 -0.51
C GLN A 33 0.43 -14.03 -0.54
N SER A 34 -0.07 -15.02 -1.29
CA SER A 34 0.55 -16.35 -1.42
C SER A 34 1.94 -16.32 -2.10
N ILE A 35 2.18 -15.37 -3.01
CA ILE A 35 3.45 -15.27 -3.74
C ILE A 35 4.53 -14.52 -2.95
N LEU A 36 4.17 -13.74 -1.92
CA LEU A 36 5.12 -12.86 -1.21
C LEU A 36 6.32 -13.61 -0.60
N PRO A 37 6.16 -14.80 0.02
CA PRO A 37 7.30 -15.53 0.60
C PRO A 37 8.19 -16.23 -0.43
N ASN A 38 7.84 -16.19 -1.72
CA ASN A 38 8.58 -16.92 -2.75
C ASN A 38 9.99 -16.32 -2.93
N PRO A 39 11.08 -17.10 -2.79
CA PRO A 39 12.45 -16.62 -2.99
C PRO A 39 12.74 -16.11 -4.41
N ALA A 40 11.96 -16.53 -5.40
CA ALA A 40 12.07 -16.06 -6.78
C ALA A 40 11.42 -14.67 -6.99
N LEU A 41 10.79 -14.10 -5.96
CA LEU A 41 10.17 -12.79 -6.04
C LEU A 41 11.23 -11.69 -6.13
N THR A 42 11.05 -10.75 -7.05
CA THR A 42 12.03 -9.70 -7.34
C THR A 42 11.57 -8.34 -6.84
N GLU A 43 12.50 -7.40 -6.68
CA GLU A 43 12.20 -6.01 -6.32
C GLU A 43 11.19 -5.37 -7.29
N GLN A 44 11.28 -5.66 -8.59
CA GLN A 44 10.35 -5.10 -9.59
C GLN A 44 8.91 -5.59 -9.37
N VAL A 45 8.74 -6.82 -8.88
CA VAL A 45 7.43 -7.35 -8.48
C VAL A 45 6.89 -6.58 -7.29
N VAL A 46 7.69 -6.38 -6.24
CA VAL A 46 7.28 -5.59 -5.07
C VAL A 46 6.87 -4.17 -5.50
N ARG A 47 7.67 -3.52 -6.34
CA ARG A 47 7.34 -2.21 -6.92
C ARG A 47 6.01 -2.22 -7.66
N GLY A 48 5.75 -3.25 -8.45
CA GLY A 48 4.47 -3.44 -9.16
C GLY A 48 3.30 -3.55 -8.20
N ILE A 49 3.43 -4.34 -7.13
CA ILE A 49 2.41 -4.48 -6.09
C ILE A 49 2.15 -3.14 -5.39
N CYS A 50 3.20 -2.37 -5.04
CA CYS A 50 3.04 -1.04 -4.44
C CYS A 50 2.23 -0.08 -5.34
N LYS A 51 2.43 -0.12 -6.66
CA LYS A 51 1.61 0.66 -7.61
C LYS A 51 0.16 0.18 -7.69
N VAL A 52 -0.07 -1.13 -7.62
CA VAL A 52 -1.43 -1.69 -7.58
C VAL A 52 -2.17 -1.25 -6.31
N LEU A 53 -1.48 -1.20 -5.16
CA LEU A 53 -2.06 -0.67 -3.92
C LEU A 53 -2.53 0.79 -4.09
N GLN A 54 -1.73 1.63 -4.77
CA GLN A 54 -2.11 3.01 -5.09
C GLN A 54 -3.41 3.09 -5.91
N LEU A 55 -3.57 2.22 -6.92
CA LEU A 55 -4.77 2.16 -7.74
C LEU A 55 -5.99 1.65 -6.94
N ALA A 56 -5.77 0.69 -6.04
CA ALA A 56 -6.84 0.04 -5.29
C ALA A 56 -7.42 0.93 -4.17
N VAL A 57 -6.56 1.68 -3.45
CA VAL A 57 -6.98 2.42 -2.26
C VAL A 57 -7.97 3.55 -2.54
N SER A 58 -7.90 4.17 -3.72
CA SER A 58 -8.87 5.20 -4.15
C SER A 58 -10.23 4.61 -4.54
N ARG A 59 -10.23 3.36 -5.02
CA ARG A 59 -11.41 2.66 -5.55
C ARG A 59 -12.20 1.95 -4.46
N TYR A 60 -11.52 1.30 -3.52
CA TYR A 60 -12.21 0.50 -2.50
C TYR A 60 -12.65 1.36 -1.32
N ARG A 61 -13.94 1.31 -0.99
CA ARG A 61 -14.52 2.12 0.09
C ARG A 61 -14.99 1.30 1.28
N ASP A 62 -15.19 0.01 1.08
CA ASP A 62 -15.60 -0.91 2.13
C ASP A 62 -14.41 -1.36 2.98
N SER A 63 -14.68 -1.57 4.27
CA SER A 63 -13.68 -1.94 5.28
C SER A 63 -13.01 -3.27 4.98
N ALA A 64 -13.73 -4.23 4.37
CA ALA A 64 -13.19 -5.54 4.04
C ALA A 64 -12.08 -5.45 2.98
N SER A 65 -12.35 -4.74 1.87
CA SER A 65 -11.37 -4.51 0.82
C SER A 65 -10.16 -3.73 1.32
N GLN A 66 -10.37 -2.73 2.17
CA GLN A 66 -9.29 -1.94 2.78
C GLN A 66 -8.41 -2.78 3.72
N LYS A 67 -9.01 -3.74 4.43
CA LYS A 67 -8.27 -4.73 5.23
C LYS A 67 -7.39 -5.63 4.36
N TYR A 68 -7.85 -6.03 3.17
CA TYR A 68 -7.01 -6.80 2.25
C TYR A 68 -5.77 -6.02 1.81
N LEU A 69 -5.92 -4.73 1.48
CA LEU A 69 -4.79 -3.87 1.13
C LEU A 69 -3.80 -3.73 2.29
N LEU A 70 -4.31 -3.48 3.51
CA LEU A 70 -3.48 -3.39 4.71
C LEU A 70 -2.71 -4.69 4.96
N ASN A 71 -3.35 -5.85 4.81
CA ASN A 71 -2.68 -7.15 4.98
C ASN A 71 -1.51 -7.31 4.01
N ILE A 72 -1.67 -6.90 2.74
CA ILE A 72 -0.55 -6.90 1.77
C ILE A 72 0.57 -5.97 2.21
N VAL A 73 0.25 -4.74 2.63
CA VAL A 73 1.26 -3.79 3.15
C VAL A 73 2.02 -4.40 4.33
N THR A 74 1.32 -4.98 5.29
CA THR A 74 1.92 -5.62 6.46
C THR A 74 2.80 -6.80 6.05
N SER A 75 2.33 -7.69 5.18
CA SER A 75 3.13 -8.84 4.71
C SER A 75 4.36 -8.41 3.91
N LEU A 76 4.24 -7.43 3.01
CA LEU A 76 5.38 -6.85 2.29
C LEU A 76 6.41 -6.26 3.27
N SER A 77 5.95 -5.47 4.25
CA SER A 77 6.80 -4.84 5.26
C SER A 77 7.56 -5.86 6.11
N GLN A 78 6.99 -7.05 6.32
CA GLN A 78 7.59 -8.10 7.13
C GLN A 78 8.53 -9.02 6.35
N ILE A 79 8.23 -9.30 5.08
CA ILE A 79 8.95 -10.25 4.23
C ILE A 79 10.04 -9.55 3.41
N HIS A 80 9.74 -8.37 2.85
CA HIS A 80 10.60 -7.62 1.95
C HIS A 80 10.78 -6.16 2.43
N PRO A 81 11.34 -5.92 3.64
CA PRO A 81 11.33 -4.61 4.28
C PRO A 81 12.00 -3.52 3.44
N ASP A 82 13.19 -3.77 2.90
CA ASP A 82 13.96 -2.79 2.11
C ASP A 82 13.23 -2.37 0.83
N TRP A 83 12.78 -3.34 0.04
CA TRP A 83 12.05 -3.08 -1.20
C TRP A 83 10.71 -2.40 -0.92
N THR A 84 10.06 -2.75 0.18
CA THR A 84 8.78 -2.14 0.57
C THR A 84 8.98 -0.68 0.96
N LEU A 85 9.99 -0.35 1.78
CA LEU A 85 10.32 1.04 2.12
C LEU A 85 10.62 1.85 0.85
N LYS A 86 11.53 1.35 0.01
CA LYS A 86 11.95 2.03 -1.22
C LYS A 86 10.80 2.34 -2.19
N HIS A 87 9.83 1.43 -2.32
CA HIS A 87 8.76 1.56 -3.33
C HIS A 87 7.41 2.01 -2.80
N LEU A 88 7.11 1.78 -1.51
CA LEU A 88 5.85 2.21 -0.91
C LEU A 88 5.92 3.63 -0.34
N THR A 89 7.09 4.10 0.12
CA THR A 89 7.25 5.49 0.60
C THR A 89 6.88 6.52 -0.46
N PRO A 90 7.37 6.43 -1.73
CA PRO A 90 6.97 7.38 -2.77
C PRO A 90 5.47 7.30 -3.11
N VAL A 91 4.85 6.12 -2.99
CA VAL A 91 3.40 5.95 -3.19
C VAL A 91 2.61 6.68 -2.10
N ILE A 92 3.02 6.51 -0.84
CA ILE A 92 2.41 7.19 0.32
C ILE A 92 2.57 8.71 0.18
N SER A 93 3.77 9.20 -0.14
CA SER A 93 4.07 10.62 -0.33
C SER A 93 3.28 11.24 -1.49
N ALA A 94 3.14 10.51 -2.61
CA ALA A 94 2.32 10.96 -3.73
C ALA A 94 0.84 11.09 -3.37
N ILE A 95 0.29 10.14 -2.60
CA ILE A 95 -1.11 10.21 -2.14
C ILE A 95 -1.30 11.36 -1.14
N ALA A 96 -0.35 11.56 -0.23
CA ALA A 96 -0.35 12.65 0.73
C ALA A 96 -0.37 14.01 0.01
N THR A 97 0.55 14.22 -0.93
CA THR A 97 0.65 15.43 -1.75
C THR A 97 -0.61 15.65 -2.59
N ALA A 98 -1.18 14.60 -3.17
CA ALA A 98 -2.42 14.72 -3.93
C ALA A 98 -3.60 15.17 -3.06
N ASN A 99 -3.64 14.80 -1.78
CA ASN A 99 -4.73 15.14 -0.87
C ASN A 99 -4.48 16.41 -0.04
N SER A 100 -3.31 17.05 -0.14
CA SER A 100 -3.02 18.30 0.57
C SER A 100 -3.67 19.53 -0.08
N SER A 101 -4.06 19.43 -1.35
CA SER A 101 -4.60 20.53 -2.16
C SER A 101 -6.06 20.36 -2.57
N ILE A 102 -6.67 19.21 -2.25
CA ILE A 102 -8.05 18.89 -2.64
C ILE A 102 -9.02 19.26 -1.51
N THR A 103 -10.23 19.67 -1.87
CA THR A 103 -11.32 19.91 -0.93
C THR A 103 -11.52 18.71 0.00
N ALA A 104 -11.54 18.97 1.30
CA ALA A 104 -11.75 17.95 2.30
C ALA A 104 -13.17 17.39 2.19
N THR A 105 -13.27 16.07 2.12
CA THR A 105 -14.54 15.33 2.10
C THR A 105 -14.38 14.09 2.96
N LYS A 106 -15.49 13.49 3.39
CA LYS A 106 -15.48 12.18 4.07
C LYS A 106 -14.73 11.12 3.25
N SER A 107 -14.85 11.19 1.93
CA SER A 107 -14.23 10.29 0.98
C SER A 107 -12.70 10.43 0.96
N THR A 108 -12.18 11.65 0.85
CA THR A 108 -10.73 11.91 0.85
C THR A 108 -10.12 11.64 2.22
N ALA A 109 -10.82 11.98 3.30
CA ALA A 109 -10.38 11.67 4.66
C ALA A 109 -10.28 10.17 4.93
N GLN A 110 -11.26 9.38 4.48
CA GLN A 110 -11.21 7.93 4.60
C GLN A 110 -9.98 7.35 3.88
N GLN A 111 -9.70 7.81 2.66
CA GLN A 111 -8.52 7.37 1.91
C GLN A 111 -7.23 7.75 2.65
N CYS A 112 -7.12 8.99 3.12
CA CYS A 112 -5.95 9.46 3.87
C CYS A 112 -5.73 8.66 5.15
N LEU A 113 -6.80 8.31 5.87
CA LEU A 113 -6.72 7.48 7.07
C LEU A 113 -6.22 6.06 6.77
N HIS A 114 -6.65 5.45 5.67
CA HIS A 114 -6.17 4.13 5.27
C HIS A 114 -4.69 4.15 4.91
N VAL A 115 -4.23 5.16 4.15
CA VAL A 115 -2.82 5.31 3.79
C VAL A 115 -1.96 5.69 5.01
N LEU A 116 -2.51 6.46 5.95
CA LEU A 116 -1.87 6.71 7.25
C LEU A 116 -1.70 5.40 8.05
N THR A 117 -2.69 4.51 8.00
CA THR A 117 -2.58 3.19 8.64
C THR A 117 -1.48 2.35 7.99
N TRP A 118 -1.33 2.44 6.66
CA TRP A 118 -0.26 1.76 5.93
C TRP A 118 1.12 2.27 6.34
N SER A 119 1.30 3.59 6.44
CA SER A 119 2.58 4.18 6.83
C SER A 119 2.95 3.80 8.28
N CYS A 120 1.99 3.76 9.21
CA CYS A 120 2.21 3.23 10.55
C CYS A 120 2.65 1.75 10.51
N SER A 121 1.98 0.92 9.71
CA SER A 121 2.39 -0.48 9.52
C SER A 121 3.80 -0.60 8.95
N LEU A 122 4.19 0.28 8.02
CA LEU A 122 5.51 0.29 7.40
C LEU A 122 6.59 0.65 8.42
N VAL A 123 6.37 1.69 9.23
CA VAL A 123 7.26 2.09 10.33
C VAL A 123 7.42 0.98 11.36
N SER A 124 6.31 0.36 11.79
CA SER A 124 6.36 -0.66 12.85
C SER A 124 6.98 -1.99 12.38
N ASN A 125 6.81 -2.37 11.11
CA ASN A 125 7.20 -3.69 10.63
C ASN A 125 8.49 -3.70 9.78
N ALA A 126 8.69 -2.70 8.91
CA ALA A 126 9.82 -2.68 7.97
C ALA A 126 11.05 -1.98 8.55
N THR A 127 10.89 -0.77 9.11
CA THR A 127 12.02 0.05 9.61
C THR A 127 12.93 -0.69 10.59
N PRO A 128 12.44 -1.51 11.56
CA PRO A 128 13.32 -2.25 12.48
C PRO A 128 14.18 -3.32 11.80
N LYS A 129 13.71 -3.87 10.67
CA LYS A 129 14.34 -4.98 9.96
C LYS A 129 15.13 -4.54 8.73
N ALA A 130 14.99 -3.29 8.34
CA ALA A 130 15.56 -2.77 7.11
C ALA A 130 17.06 -2.43 7.24
N SER A 131 17.74 -2.41 6.10
CA SER A 131 19.09 -1.86 5.96
C SER A 131 19.15 -0.38 6.38
N ASN A 132 20.36 0.13 6.63
CA ASN A 132 20.54 1.53 7.03
C ASN A 132 20.17 2.49 5.90
N GLU A 133 20.46 2.10 4.66
CA GLU A 133 20.12 2.84 3.45
C GLU A 133 18.60 2.94 3.29
N ALA A 134 17.86 1.83 3.48
CA ALA A 134 16.41 1.84 3.39
C ALA A 134 15.75 2.63 4.55
N LYS A 135 16.41 2.79 5.70
CA LYS A 135 15.91 3.60 6.82
C LYS A 135 15.94 5.10 6.53
N GLU A 136 16.69 5.56 5.53
CA GLU A 136 16.68 6.98 5.12
C GLU A 136 15.28 7.44 4.68
N GLU A 137 14.45 6.51 4.18
CA GLU A 137 13.04 6.73 3.82
C GLU A 137 12.16 7.13 5.02
N PHE A 138 12.59 6.83 6.26
CA PHE A 138 11.79 7.05 7.47
C PHE A 138 11.33 8.51 7.63
N ARG A 139 12.21 9.47 7.32
CA ARG A 139 11.88 10.89 7.41
C ARG A 139 10.73 11.26 6.47
N GLU A 140 10.75 10.74 5.25
CA GLU A 140 9.72 11.02 4.25
C GLU A 140 8.39 10.36 4.61
N ILE A 141 8.43 9.18 5.22
CA ILE A 141 7.23 8.54 5.78
C ILE A 141 6.60 9.44 6.85
N CYS A 142 7.39 9.96 7.80
CA CYS A 142 6.91 10.86 8.86
C CYS A 142 6.33 12.16 8.28
N ASN A 143 6.97 12.77 7.28
CA ASN A 143 6.44 13.95 6.59
C ASN A 143 5.07 13.64 5.96
N SER A 144 4.98 12.51 5.27
CA SER A 144 3.73 12.07 4.64
C SER A 144 2.63 11.79 5.67
N GLN A 145 2.97 11.23 6.84
CA GLN A 145 2.03 11.03 7.95
C GLN A 145 1.43 12.35 8.44
N ALA A 146 2.24 13.39 8.60
CA ALA A 146 1.77 14.71 9.03
C ALA A 146 0.78 15.32 8.02
N VAL A 147 1.08 15.21 6.73
CA VAL A 147 0.20 15.68 5.66
C VAL A 147 -1.11 14.88 5.63
N LEU A 148 -1.04 13.55 5.66
CA LEU A 148 -2.23 12.68 5.66
C LEU A 148 -3.13 12.96 6.86
N LEU A 149 -2.56 13.10 8.05
CA LEU A 149 -3.30 13.42 9.27
C LEU A 149 -3.98 14.79 9.17
N SER A 150 -3.28 15.80 8.63
CA SER A 150 -3.84 17.12 8.39
C SER A 150 -5.02 17.08 7.42
N SER A 151 -4.92 16.32 6.32
CA SER A 151 -6.02 16.12 5.37
C SER A 151 -7.21 15.40 6.00
N VAL A 152 -6.99 14.47 6.94
CA VAL A 152 -8.08 13.84 7.71
C VAL A 152 -8.81 14.88 8.57
N PHE A 153 -8.08 15.69 9.35
CA PHE A 153 -8.69 16.68 10.23
C PHE A 153 -9.38 17.82 9.47
N ALA A 154 -8.88 18.23 8.32
CA ALA A 154 -9.53 19.23 7.47
C ALA A 154 -10.98 18.85 7.12
N SER A 155 -11.29 17.55 7.03
CA SER A 155 -12.65 17.07 6.74
C SER A 155 -13.62 17.13 7.93
N CYS A 156 -13.11 17.27 9.15
CA CYS A 156 -13.95 17.43 10.34
C CYS A 156 -14.58 18.83 10.43
N HIS A 157 -14.04 19.79 9.66
CA HIS A 157 -14.46 21.19 9.64
C HIS A 157 -15.15 21.60 8.33
N ALA A 158 -15.31 20.65 7.38
CA ALA A 158 -15.97 20.83 6.10
C ALA A 158 -17.43 20.33 6.15
#